data_AF-A0A9E3B3U4-F1
#
_entry.id   AF-A0A9E3B3U4-F1
#
_cell.length_a   1.000
_cell.length_b   1.000
_cell.length_c   1.000
_cell.angle_alpha   90.00
_cell.angle_beta   90.00
_cell.angle_gamma   90.00
#
_symmetry.space_group_name_H-M   'P 1'
#
loop_
_entity.id
_entity.type
_entity.pdbx_description
1 polymer ?
#
loop_
_entity_poly.entity_id
_entity_poly.type
_entity_poly.pdbx_seq_one_letter_code
_entity_poly.pdbx_strand_id
1 'polypeptide(L)'
;MASGSYAKQRPPRPVEVQTRSVIPQRATRQLPEVALEEEESEASIFQSRLTRALSTGRTTKNIVAPPKLRKVVDEFAPHPLTRHRVWLNPVIICITVGVIFLVVMLWAGIAQRIGDPQLIDYTGGKAYSIQVGGSDAGSWQANTPLPPRTALPTQMGPYAVLGKPTVSANFIDRVLTSYHSPAAGKGQALYDMGVRYGIDPAFALAFFMHESSFGTAGEAAKTLSLGNLRCIPNFPCVDQDRGGYAAFSSWEAGFQAWYELIRNYYVAQRGLTTVDKIIPIYAPTADNNDEAAYIASLKHALDTWHAGMLMP
;
A
#
# COMPACT_ATOMS: atom_id res chain seq x y z
N MET A 1 -37.33 39.58 -46.09
CA MET A 1 -36.67 40.74 -45.45
C MET A 1 -37.23 40.92 -44.06
N ALA A 2 -36.43 40.68 -43.02
CA ALA A 2 -36.72 41.07 -41.66
C ALA A 2 -35.37 41.21 -40.94
N SER A 3 -35.07 42.45 -40.54
CA SER A 3 -33.82 42.90 -39.94
C SER A 3 -33.90 42.70 -38.42
N GLY A 4 -32.85 42.12 -37.83
CA GLY A 4 -32.71 41.95 -36.38
C GLY A 4 -31.26 42.23 -35.97
N SER A 5 -31.08 43.34 -35.26
CA SER A 5 -29.81 43.98 -34.93
C SER A 5 -28.96 43.18 -33.92
N TYR A 6 -27.69 42.92 -34.24
CA TYR A 6 -26.70 42.39 -33.31
C TYR A 6 -26.00 43.54 -32.56
N ALA A 7 -26.41 43.79 -31.32
CA ALA A 7 -25.67 44.64 -30.40
C ALA A 7 -24.50 43.85 -29.78
N LYS A 8 -23.27 44.28 -30.07
CA LYS A 8 -22.02 43.79 -29.46
C LYS A 8 -22.01 44.09 -27.96
N GLN A 9 -22.00 43.05 -27.12
CA GLN A 9 -21.70 43.19 -25.69
C GLN A 9 -20.18 43.41 -25.49
N ARG A 10 -19.82 44.39 -24.65
CA ARG A 10 -18.44 44.67 -24.22
C ARG A 10 -17.99 43.64 -23.18
N PRO A 11 -16.70 43.25 -23.15
CA PRO A 11 -16.20 42.32 -22.14
C PRO A 11 -16.12 42.98 -20.76
N PRO A 12 -16.38 42.24 -19.66
CA PRO A 12 -16.26 42.77 -18.31
C PRO A 12 -14.79 42.99 -17.91
N ARG A 13 -14.55 44.06 -17.14
CA ARG A 13 -13.25 44.43 -16.57
C ARG A 13 -12.83 43.44 -15.45
N PRO A 14 -11.52 43.18 -15.25
CA PRO A 14 -11.06 42.35 -14.16
C PRO A 14 -11.28 43.05 -12.82
N VAL A 15 -11.87 42.35 -11.85
CA VAL A 15 -11.93 42.78 -10.45
C VAL A 15 -10.62 42.36 -9.79
N GLU A 16 -9.90 43.35 -9.27
CA GLU A 16 -8.65 43.16 -8.53
C GLU A 16 -8.99 42.63 -7.13
N VAL A 17 -8.74 41.34 -6.89
CA VAL A 17 -8.94 40.72 -5.57
C VAL A 17 -7.71 41.02 -4.71
N GLN A 18 -7.90 41.87 -3.70
CA GLN A 18 -6.92 42.09 -2.64
C GLN A 18 -6.77 40.82 -1.79
N THR A 19 -5.72 40.03 -2.03
CA THR A 19 -5.27 39.00 -1.09
C THR A 19 -4.25 39.60 -0.11
N ARG A 20 -4.74 40.31 0.91
CA ARG A 20 -3.98 40.46 2.17
C ARG A 20 -4.54 39.45 3.17
N SER A 21 -3.90 38.28 3.22
CA SER A 21 -4.08 37.33 4.32
C SER A 21 -3.42 37.92 5.57
N VAL A 22 -4.25 38.39 6.52
CA VAL A 22 -3.79 38.71 7.87
C VAL A 22 -3.68 37.39 8.62
N ILE A 23 -2.47 36.84 8.66
CA ILE A 23 -2.14 35.69 9.50
C ILE A 23 -2.04 36.18 10.94
N PRO A 24 -2.85 35.69 11.90
CA PRO A 24 -2.55 35.90 13.30
C PRO A 24 -1.30 35.09 13.69
N GLN A 25 -0.26 35.76 14.19
CA GLN A 25 0.89 35.11 14.80
C GLN A 25 0.41 34.26 15.99
N ARG A 26 0.47 32.94 15.85
CA ARG A 26 0.18 32.01 16.93
C ARG A 26 1.47 31.68 17.67
N ALA A 27 1.59 32.31 18.84
CA ALA A 27 2.35 31.94 20.03
C ALA A 27 3.35 30.76 19.91
N THR A 28 4.64 31.11 19.88
CA THR A 28 5.73 30.27 20.36
C THR A 28 5.51 29.88 21.82
N ARG A 29 5.18 28.62 22.08
CA ARG A 29 5.31 28.03 23.41
C ARG A 29 6.76 27.59 23.59
N GLN A 30 7.54 28.40 24.30
CA GLN A 30 8.82 27.98 24.85
C GLN A 30 8.56 26.82 25.84
N LEU A 31 9.22 25.69 25.62
CA LEU A 31 9.38 24.61 26.59
C LEU A 31 10.83 24.69 27.11
N PRO A 32 11.06 24.53 28.42
CA PRO A 32 12.38 24.68 29.01
C PRO A 32 13.33 23.58 28.54
N GLU A 33 14.55 24.02 28.26
CA GLU A 33 15.75 23.24 27.96
C GLU A 33 16.08 22.33 29.13
N VAL A 34 15.96 21.01 28.94
CA VAL A 34 16.44 20.00 29.89
C VAL A 34 17.85 19.64 29.45
N ALA A 35 18.83 20.07 30.25
CA ALA A 35 20.20 19.61 30.16
C ALA A 35 20.24 18.09 30.40
N LEU A 36 20.80 17.36 29.44
CA LEU A 36 21.24 15.98 29.66
C LEU A 36 22.71 16.06 30.03
N GLU A 37 22.98 15.98 31.33
CA GLU A 37 24.31 15.78 31.88
C GLU A 37 24.73 14.33 31.64
N GLU A 38 25.94 14.17 31.10
CA GLU A 38 26.68 12.92 31.02
C GLU A 38 27.11 12.52 32.44
N GLU A 39 26.71 11.33 32.92
CA GLU A 39 27.33 10.70 34.09
C GLU A 39 27.83 9.30 33.75
N GLU A 40 29.15 9.20 33.61
CA GLU A 40 29.92 8.00 33.90
C GLU A 40 29.76 7.64 35.39
N SER A 41 29.48 6.38 35.71
CA SER A 41 29.82 5.85 37.04
C SER A 41 30.24 4.39 36.99
N GLU A 42 31.55 4.19 37.12
CA GLU A 42 32.16 2.91 37.47
C GLU A 42 31.76 2.50 38.89
N ALA A 43 31.14 1.33 39.01
CA ALA A 43 30.92 0.67 40.29
C ALA A 43 32.16 -0.18 40.64
N SER A 44 33.13 0.43 41.31
CA SER A 44 34.09 -0.25 42.18
C SER A 44 33.70 0.06 43.62
N ILE A 45 33.28 -0.95 44.39
CA ILE A 45 33.35 -1.06 45.86
C ILE A 45 32.66 -2.38 46.25
N PHE A 46 33.41 -3.35 46.81
CA PHE A 46 33.23 -3.82 48.19
C PHE A 46 34.23 -4.94 48.53
N GLN A 47 35.43 -4.56 48.92
CA GLN A 47 36.19 -5.32 49.91
C GLN A 47 35.51 -5.15 51.26
N SER A 48 35.12 -6.24 51.93
CA SER A 48 35.24 -6.27 53.39
C SER A 48 35.30 -7.70 53.94
N ARG A 49 36.40 -7.93 54.67
CA ARG A 49 36.45 -8.53 56.02
C ARG A 49 36.00 -9.99 56.19
N LEU A 50 36.99 -10.86 56.36
CA LEU A 50 36.98 -11.78 57.51
C LEU A 50 38.31 -11.74 58.27
N THR A 51 38.20 -11.44 59.55
CA THR A 51 39.26 -11.38 60.56
C THR A 51 39.28 -12.68 61.38
N ARG A 52 40.48 -13.25 61.60
CA ARG A 52 40.99 -14.05 62.75
C ARG A 52 42.00 -15.07 62.24
N ALA A 53 43.09 -15.41 62.91
CA ALA A 53 43.70 -14.98 64.16
C ALA A 53 45.19 -15.37 64.09
N LEU A 54 46.03 -14.60 64.76
CA LEU A 54 47.43 -14.95 65.02
C LEU A 54 47.48 -16.08 66.07
N SER A 55 48.21 -17.15 65.76
CA SER A 55 48.73 -18.07 66.78
C SER A 55 50.18 -18.43 66.44
N THR A 56 51.04 -18.11 67.38
CA THR A 56 52.45 -18.46 67.50
C THR A 56 52.63 -19.94 67.85
N GLY A 57 53.55 -20.65 67.20
CA GLY A 57 53.87 -22.02 67.59
C GLY A 57 54.96 -22.70 66.76
N ARG A 58 56.20 -22.59 67.26
CA ARG A 58 57.38 -23.44 67.05
C ARG A 58 57.05 -24.88 66.62
N THR A 59 57.79 -25.45 65.65
CA THR A 59 58.68 -26.63 65.82
C THR A 59 59.21 -27.08 64.45
N THR A 60 60.53 -27.11 64.33
CA THR A 60 61.31 -27.71 63.25
C THR A 60 61.10 -29.21 63.20
N LYS A 61 60.65 -29.75 62.06
CA LYS A 61 60.87 -31.15 61.70
C LYS A 61 61.37 -31.21 60.25
N ASN A 62 62.63 -31.64 60.12
CA ASN A 62 63.25 -32.05 58.88
C ASN A 62 62.40 -33.14 58.23
N ILE A 63 61.78 -32.83 57.10
CA ILE A 63 61.21 -33.82 56.21
C ILE A 63 62.11 -33.84 54.98
N VAL A 64 62.82 -34.95 54.85
CA VAL A 64 63.63 -35.32 53.70
C VAL A 64 62.72 -35.34 52.47
N ALA A 65 63.07 -34.54 51.45
CA ALA A 65 62.36 -34.52 50.19
C ALA A 65 62.58 -35.84 49.42
N PRO A 66 61.52 -36.50 48.90
CA PRO A 66 61.70 -37.58 47.93
C PRO A 66 62.16 -37.00 46.59
N PRO A 67 62.88 -37.78 45.76
CA PRO A 67 63.46 -37.28 44.52
C PRO A 67 62.34 -36.85 43.54
N LYS A 68 62.45 -35.62 43.03
CA LYS A 68 61.57 -35.12 41.97
C LYS A 68 61.70 -36.02 40.74
N LEU A 69 60.66 -36.79 40.44
CA LEU A 69 60.46 -37.39 39.12
C LEU A 69 60.44 -36.25 38.09
N ARG A 70 61.51 -36.15 37.31
CA ARG A 70 61.61 -35.22 36.19
C ARG A 70 60.63 -35.71 35.12
N LYS A 71 59.40 -35.19 35.13
CA LYS A 71 58.47 -35.33 34.03
C LYS A 71 59.01 -34.46 32.90
N VAL A 72 59.66 -35.08 31.92
CA VAL A 72 59.96 -34.43 30.65
C VAL A 72 58.61 -34.11 30.03
N VAL A 73 58.22 -32.84 30.11
CA VAL A 73 57.14 -32.31 29.29
C VAL A 73 57.79 -32.11 27.92
N ASP A 74 57.37 -32.87 26.92
CA ASP A 74 57.72 -32.59 25.53
C ASP A 74 57.13 -31.22 25.18
N GLU A 75 57.94 -30.18 25.34
CA GLU A 75 57.59 -28.77 25.12
C GLU A 75 57.48 -28.40 23.62
N PHE A 76 57.44 -29.41 22.73
CA PHE A 76 57.36 -29.22 21.28
C PHE A 76 56.51 -30.29 20.59
N ALA A 77 55.33 -30.62 21.12
CA ALA A 77 54.30 -31.26 20.29
C ALA A 77 53.64 -30.19 19.40
N PRO A 78 53.85 -30.16 18.07
CA PRO A 78 53.17 -29.20 17.21
C PRO A 78 51.65 -29.40 17.33
N HIS A 79 50.93 -28.31 17.58
CA HIS A 79 49.48 -28.35 17.74
C HIS A 79 48.85 -29.00 16.49
N PRO A 80 47.97 -30.03 16.60
CA PRO A 80 47.52 -30.86 15.48
C PRO A 80 46.93 -30.08 14.30
N LEU A 81 46.48 -28.85 14.51
CA LEU A 81 45.92 -27.97 13.49
C LEU A 81 46.98 -27.31 12.58
N THR A 82 48.26 -27.33 12.96
CA THR A 82 49.35 -26.75 12.15
C THR A 82 49.54 -27.50 10.83
N ARG A 83 49.36 -28.82 10.83
CA ARG A 83 49.47 -29.68 9.64
C ARG A 83 48.34 -29.46 8.63
N HIS A 84 47.15 -29.13 9.11
CA HIS A 84 45.95 -28.96 8.28
C HIS A 84 45.74 -27.51 7.81
N ARG A 85 46.50 -26.54 8.36
CA ARG A 85 46.40 -25.11 8.03
C ARG A 85 46.57 -24.81 6.53
N VAL A 86 47.40 -25.59 5.83
CA VAL A 86 47.64 -25.43 4.39
C VAL A 86 46.39 -25.72 3.55
N TRP A 87 45.53 -26.65 4.01
CA TRP A 87 44.28 -26.99 3.35
C TRP A 87 43.08 -26.23 3.92
N LEU A 88 43.11 -25.91 5.21
CA LEU A 88 42.04 -25.18 5.89
C LEU A 88 41.95 -23.71 5.43
N ASN A 89 43.09 -23.04 5.21
CA ASN A 89 43.11 -21.65 4.76
C ASN A 89 42.38 -21.41 3.42
N PRO A 90 42.65 -22.16 2.33
CA PRO A 90 41.94 -21.95 1.07
C PRO A 90 40.44 -22.31 1.18
N VAL A 91 40.07 -23.30 2.00
CA VAL A 91 38.67 -23.66 2.24
C VAL A 91 37.93 -22.55 2.98
N ILE A 92 38.53 -21.99 4.04
CA ILE A 92 37.97 -20.85 4.77
C ILE A 92 37.83 -19.64 3.83
N ILE A 93 38.85 -19.35 3.01
CA ILE A 93 38.78 -18.26 2.03
C ILE A 93 37.62 -18.49 1.04
N CYS A 94 37.47 -19.69 0.49
CA CYS A 94 36.36 -20.00 -0.42
C CYS A 94 34.98 -19.83 0.23
N ILE A 95 34.82 -20.29 1.48
CA ILE A 95 33.57 -20.14 2.23
C ILE A 95 33.29 -18.65 2.48
N THR A 96 34.28 -17.88 2.91
CA THR A 96 34.11 -16.43 3.16
C THR A 96 33.71 -15.68 1.89
N VAL A 97 34.33 -15.98 0.74
CA VAL A 97 33.95 -15.39 -0.56
C VAL A 97 32.53 -15.78 -0.95
N GLY A 98 32.13 -17.04 -0.75
CA GLY A 98 30.76 -17.49 -1.01
C GLY A 98 29.71 -16.77 -0.15
N VAL A 99 30.01 -16.59 1.15
CA VAL A 99 29.13 -15.83 2.06
C VAL A 99 29.04 -14.37 1.65
N ILE A 100 30.16 -13.72 1.32
CA ILE A 100 30.17 -12.33 0.84
C ILE A 100 29.35 -12.20 -0.45
N PHE A 101 29.51 -13.13 -1.39
CA PHE A 101 28.73 -13.15 -2.64
C PHE A 101 27.24 -13.28 -2.38
N LEU A 102 26.83 -14.18 -1.48
CA LEU A 102 25.43 -14.33 -1.08
C LEU A 102 24.87 -13.06 -0.41
N VAL A 103 25.65 -12.42 0.46
CA VAL A 103 25.28 -11.15 1.09
C VAL A 103 25.12 -10.05 0.04
N VAL A 104 26.03 -9.97 -0.93
CA VAL A 104 25.94 -9.00 -2.05
C VAL A 104 24.73 -9.29 -2.93
N MET A 105 24.40 -10.55 -3.23
CA MET A 105 23.20 -10.91 -3.98
C MET A 105 21.92 -10.59 -3.22
N LEU A 106 21.86 -10.86 -1.91
CA LEU A 106 20.74 -10.49 -1.05
C LEU A 106 20.59 -8.96 -0.98
N TRP A 107 21.70 -8.24 -0.80
CA TRP A 107 21.70 -6.79 -0.78
C TRP A 107 21.30 -6.19 -2.13
N ALA A 108 21.79 -6.73 -3.24
CA ALA A 108 21.37 -6.33 -4.59
C ALA A 108 19.89 -6.60 -4.82
N GLY A 109 19.35 -7.74 -4.37
CA GLY A 109 17.92 -8.04 -4.43
C GLY A 109 17.05 -7.11 -3.58
N ILE A 110 17.57 -6.60 -2.46
CA ILE A 110 16.91 -5.58 -1.64
C ILE A 110 17.05 -4.19 -2.27
N ALA A 111 18.23 -3.82 -2.77
CA ALA A 111 18.53 -2.52 -3.36
C ALA A 111 17.91 -2.33 -4.76
N GLN A 112 17.62 -3.42 -5.47
CA GLN A 112 16.89 -3.40 -6.74
C GLN A 112 15.36 -3.37 -6.55
N ARG A 113 14.84 -3.38 -5.31
CA ARG A 113 13.45 -2.97 -5.06
C ARG A 113 13.35 -1.48 -5.32
N ILE A 114 12.94 -1.14 -6.54
CA ILE A 114 12.66 0.24 -6.94
C ILE A 114 11.46 0.70 -6.11
N GLY A 115 11.71 1.64 -5.20
CA GLY A 115 10.72 2.32 -4.38
C GLY A 115 10.71 1.81 -2.95
N ASP A 116 10.78 2.75 -1.99
CA ASP A 116 10.28 2.48 -0.65
C ASP A 116 8.86 1.93 -0.79
N PRO A 117 8.47 0.86 -0.07
CA PRO A 117 7.06 0.54 0.06
C PRO A 117 6.40 1.77 0.65
N GLN A 118 5.70 2.53 -0.19
CA GLN A 118 4.74 3.49 0.31
C GLN A 118 3.73 2.64 1.06
N LEU A 119 3.88 2.58 2.38
CA LEU A 119 2.81 2.17 3.27
C LEU A 119 1.71 3.19 3.03
N ILE A 120 0.84 2.90 2.06
CA ILE A 120 -0.39 3.65 1.87
C ILE A 120 -1.21 3.28 3.11
N ASP A 121 -1.09 4.10 4.15
CA ASP A 121 -1.89 3.97 5.35
C ASP A 121 -3.36 4.09 4.94
N TYR A 122 -4.02 2.95 4.78
CA TYR A 122 -5.39 2.88 4.31
C TYR A 122 -6.35 3.10 5.49
N THR A 123 -6.18 4.23 6.19
CA THR A 123 -7.06 4.68 7.27
C THR A 123 -8.17 5.56 6.69
N GLY A 124 -9.19 4.90 6.14
CA GLY A 124 -10.46 5.54 5.77
C GLY A 124 -10.47 6.14 4.37
N GLY A 125 -11.23 5.52 3.46
CA GLY A 125 -11.46 6.03 2.12
C GLY A 125 -11.96 7.48 2.15
N LYS A 126 -11.20 8.38 1.55
CA LYS A 126 -11.72 9.72 1.21
C LYS A 126 -12.79 9.51 0.14
N ALA A 127 -14.03 9.94 0.41
CA ALA A 127 -15.07 9.93 -0.62
C ALA A 127 -14.76 11.04 -1.63
N TYR A 128 -14.50 10.67 -2.88
CA TYR A 128 -14.13 11.60 -3.94
C TYR A 128 -15.37 12.14 -4.65
N SER A 129 -15.45 13.45 -4.80
CA SER A 129 -16.53 14.08 -5.54
C SER A 129 -16.17 14.16 -7.01
N ILE A 130 -16.48 13.12 -7.80
CA ILE A 130 -17.02 13.17 -9.18
C ILE A 130 -16.83 11.83 -9.89
N GLN A 131 -17.88 11.43 -10.62
CA GLN A 131 -17.82 10.38 -11.63
C GLN A 131 -18.51 10.88 -12.91
N VAL A 132 -17.78 10.95 -14.01
CA VAL A 132 -18.36 11.24 -15.33
C VAL A 132 -19.14 10.03 -15.86
N GLY A 133 -20.21 10.32 -16.59
CA GLY A 133 -21.11 9.33 -17.18
C GLY A 133 -22.59 9.57 -16.87
N GLY A 134 -22.93 10.38 -15.85
CA GLY A 134 -24.32 10.65 -15.47
C GLY A 134 -25.17 11.28 -16.58
N SER A 135 -24.63 12.29 -17.27
CA SER A 135 -25.29 12.93 -18.42
C SER A 135 -25.39 12.03 -19.65
N ASP A 136 -24.40 11.14 -19.83
CA ASP A 136 -24.30 10.24 -21.00
C ASP A 136 -24.90 8.85 -20.72
N ALA A 137 -25.54 8.66 -19.56
CA ALA A 137 -25.94 7.36 -19.04
C ALA A 137 -26.86 6.57 -19.98
N GLY A 138 -27.75 7.25 -20.70
CA GLY A 138 -28.58 6.62 -21.72
C GLY A 138 -27.81 5.94 -22.86
N SER A 139 -26.53 6.26 -23.05
CA SER A 139 -25.70 5.66 -24.11
C SER A 139 -24.92 4.41 -23.67
N TRP A 140 -24.76 4.19 -22.36
CA TRP A 140 -23.91 3.12 -21.83
C TRP A 140 -24.61 2.19 -20.82
N GLN A 141 -25.74 2.60 -20.23
CA GLN A 141 -26.57 1.75 -19.37
C GLN A 141 -27.20 0.63 -20.20
N ALA A 142 -26.56 -0.52 -20.21
CA ALA A 142 -26.99 -1.69 -20.95
C ALA A 142 -26.48 -2.95 -20.25
N ASN A 143 -27.39 -3.89 -19.96
CA ASN A 143 -27.13 -5.13 -19.22
C ASN A 143 -26.15 -6.12 -19.92
N THR A 144 -25.56 -5.71 -21.04
CA THR A 144 -24.64 -6.50 -21.87
C THR A 144 -23.51 -5.62 -22.38
N PRO A 145 -22.30 -6.18 -22.60
CA PRO A 145 -21.18 -5.42 -23.14
C PRO A 145 -21.47 -4.85 -24.53
N LEU A 146 -21.24 -3.54 -24.69
CA LEU A 146 -21.35 -2.90 -25.99
C LEU A 146 -20.11 -3.17 -26.87
N PRO A 147 -20.30 -3.24 -28.20
CA PRO A 147 -19.17 -3.31 -29.13
C PRO A 147 -18.32 -2.03 -29.04
N PRO A 148 -16.99 -2.13 -29.06
CA PRO A 148 -16.11 -0.96 -29.08
C PRO A 148 -16.36 -0.07 -30.31
N ARG A 149 -16.48 1.25 -30.11
CA ARG A 149 -16.56 2.25 -31.17
C ARG A 149 -15.23 2.43 -31.90
N THR A 150 -14.13 2.14 -31.22
CA THR A 150 -12.77 2.16 -31.76
C THR A 150 -12.13 0.79 -31.56
N ALA A 151 -11.21 0.43 -32.45
CA ALA A 151 -10.47 -0.82 -32.30
C ALA A 151 -9.66 -0.81 -31.01
N LEU A 152 -9.84 -1.84 -30.18
CA LEU A 152 -9.08 -2.00 -28.95
C LEU A 152 -7.64 -2.42 -29.27
N PRO A 153 -6.66 -2.04 -28.44
CA PRO A 153 -5.28 -2.50 -28.59
C PRO A 153 -5.20 -4.03 -28.62
N THR A 154 -4.39 -4.58 -29.52
CA THR A 154 -4.17 -6.04 -29.63
C THR A 154 -3.34 -6.60 -28.48
N GLN A 155 -2.44 -5.77 -27.93
CA GLN A 155 -1.70 -6.06 -26.70
C GLN A 155 -2.19 -5.10 -25.61
N MET A 156 -2.79 -5.69 -24.58
CA MET A 156 -3.23 -4.97 -23.40
C MET A 156 -2.01 -4.76 -22.50
N GLY A 157 -1.73 -3.50 -22.16
CA GLY A 157 -0.65 -3.16 -21.22
C GLY A 157 -0.94 -3.64 -19.80
N PRO A 158 0.02 -3.48 -18.86
CA PRO A 158 -0.22 -3.76 -17.45
C PRO A 158 -1.42 -2.96 -16.93
N TYR A 159 -2.15 -3.53 -15.95
CA TYR A 159 -3.35 -2.93 -15.35
C TYR A 159 -4.47 -2.61 -16.35
N ALA A 160 -4.58 -3.40 -17.41
CA ALA A 160 -5.73 -3.43 -18.28
C ALA A 160 -6.95 -4.03 -17.57
N VAL A 161 -8.08 -3.33 -17.61
CA VAL A 161 -9.33 -3.80 -16.95
C VAL A 161 -9.94 -4.99 -17.69
N LEU A 162 -9.72 -5.10 -19.00
CA LEU A 162 -10.22 -6.23 -19.78
C LEU A 162 -9.34 -7.46 -19.57
N GLY A 163 -9.99 -8.58 -19.25
CA GLY A 163 -9.30 -9.82 -18.98
C GLY A 163 -10.24 -10.88 -18.43
N LYS A 164 -9.72 -12.10 -18.32
CA LYS A 164 -10.37 -13.14 -17.52
C LYS A 164 -10.17 -12.82 -16.04
N PRO A 165 -11.07 -13.29 -15.15
CA PRO A 165 -10.86 -13.13 -13.73
C PRO A 165 -9.53 -13.70 -13.24
N THR A 166 -8.80 -12.89 -12.47
CA THR A 166 -7.53 -13.30 -11.83
C THR A 166 -7.72 -13.76 -10.39
N VAL A 167 -8.82 -13.35 -9.76
CA VAL A 167 -9.25 -13.75 -8.42
C VAL A 167 -10.54 -14.55 -8.47
N SER A 168 -10.73 -15.46 -7.51
CA SER A 168 -11.97 -16.24 -7.40
C SER A 168 -13.06 -15.50 -6.62
N ALA A 169 -14.33 -15.87 -6.83
CA ALA A 169 -15.46 -15.38 -6.03
C ALA A 169 -15.24 -15.53 -4.50
N ASN A 170 -14.74 -16.69 -4.07
CA ASN A 170 -14.43 -16.95 -2.66
C ASN A 170 -13.29 -16.05 -2.15
N PHE A 171 -12.32 -15.71 -2.99
CA PHE A 171 -11.26 -14.78 -2.61
C PHE A 171 -11.83 -13.37 -2.40
N ILE A 172 -12.63 -12.88 -3.35
CA ILE A 172 -13.32 -11.59 -3.25
C ILE A 172 -14.12 -11.53 -1.94
N ASP A 173 -14.86 -12.58 -1.63
CA ASP A 173 -15.69 -12.63 -0.43
C ASP A 173 -14.87 -12.59 0.88
N ARG A 174 -13.70 -13.26 0.90
CA ARG A 174 -12.76 -13.16 2.02
C ARG A 174 -12.22 -11.75 2.18
N VAL A 175 -11.89 -11.05 1.09
CA VAL A 175 -11.46 -9.65 1.15
C VAL A 175 -12.59 -8.80 1.76
N LEU A 176 -13.80 -8.85 1.20
CA LEU A 176 -14.94 -8.09 1.71
C LEU A 176 -15.22 -8.37 3.19
N THR A 177 -15.14 -9.63 3.61
CA THR A 177 -15.30 -10.04 5.01
C THR A 177 -14.19 -9.47 5.90
N SER A 178 -12.93 -9.53 5.47
CA SER A 178 -11.79 -9.03 6.26
C SER A 178 -11.85 -7.53 6.54
N TYR A 179 -12.47 -6.77 5.64
CA TYR A 179 -12.70 -5.33 5.79
C TYR A 179 -14.05 -4.97 6.43
N HIS A 180 -14.80 -5.96 6.95
CA HIS A 180 -16.13 -5.75 7.54
C HIS A 180 -17.11 -5.05 6.58
N SER A 181 -16.99 -5.35 5.28
CA SER A 181 -17.85 -4.75 4.27
C SER A 181 -19.31 -5.16 4.48
N PRO A 182 -20.28 -4.24 4.38
CA PRO A 182 -21.70 -4.58 4.28
C PRO A 182 -22.05 -5.39 3.02
N ALA A 183 -21.12 -5.52 2.06
CA ALA A 183 -21.25 -6.38 0.89
C ALA A 183 -20.61 -7.78 1.09
N ALA A 184 -20.18 -8.14 2.31
CA ALA A 184 -19.73 -9.50 2.60
C ALA A 184 -20.83 -10.53 2.26
N GLY A 185 -20.43 -11.67 1.69
CA GLY A 185 -21.31 -12.68 1.10
C GLY A 185 -21.66 -12.42 -0.37
N LYS A 186 -21.25 -11.29 -0.96
CA LYS A 186 -21.56 -10.91 -2.35
C LYS A 186 -20.42 -11.14 -3.35
N GLY A 187 -19.35 -11.84 -2.94
CA GLY A 187 -18.19 -12.09 -3.80
C GLY A 187 -18.55 -12.78 -5.13
N GLN A 188 -19.50 -13.71 -5.13
CA GLN A 188 -19.97 -14.37 -6.36
C GLN A 188 -20.65 -13.40 -7.33
N ALA A 189 -21.51 -12.51 -6.84
CA ALA A 189 -22.20 -11.54 -7.69
C ALA A 189 -21.21 -10.56 -8.35
N LEU A 190 -20.22 -10.08 -7.59
CA LEU A 190 -19.16 -9.20 -8.13
C LEU A 190 -18.31 -9.94 -9.18
N TYR A 191 -18.00 -11.22 -8.94
CA TYR A 191 -17.26 -12.07 -9.88
C TYR A 191 -18.05 -12.31 -11.18
N ASP A 192 -19.33 -12.67 -11.07
CA ASP A 192 -20.19 -12.99 -12.22
C ASP A 192 -20.37 -11.79 -13.14
N MET A 193 -20.42 -10.57 -12.59
CA MET A 193 -20.41 -9.35 -13.39
C MET A 193 -19.08 -9.18 -14.13
N GLY A 194 -17.94 -9.45 -13.49
CA GLY A 194 -16.63 -9.45 -14.16
C GLY A 194 -16.59 -10.41 -15.35
N VAL A 195 -17.07 -11.64 -15.15
CA VAL A 195 -17.20 -12.62 -16.25
C VAL A 195 -18.12 -12.11 -17.35
N ARG A 196 -19.31 -11.59 -17.00
CA ARG A 196 -20.29 -11.08 -17.96
C ARG A 196 -19.74 -9.93 -18.80
N TYR A 197 -18.98 -9.02 -18.19
CA TYR A 197 -18.47 -7.83 -18.86
C TYR A 197 -17.06 -7.99 -19.46
N GLY A 198 -16.42 -9.14 -19.24
CA GLY A 198 -15.05 -9.40 -19.67
C GLY A 198 -14.04 -8.51 -18.97
N ILE A 199 -14.33 -8.16 -17.71
CA ILE A 199 -13.48 -7.34 -16.84
C ILE A 199 -12.98 -8.23 -15.71
N ASP A 200 -11.69 -8.14 -15.39
CA ASP A 200 -11.16 -8.81 -14.21
C ASP A 200 -11.78 -8.20 -12.93
N PRO A 201 -12.53 -8.98 -12.11
CA PRO A 201 -13.23 -8.45 -10.94
C PRO A 201 -12.30 -7.91 -9.85
N ALA A 202 -11.00 -8.19 -9.90
CA ALA A 202 -10.02 -7.52 -9.04
C ALA A 202 -10.04 -5.99 -9.21
N PHE A 203 -10.33 -5.47 -10.42
CA PHE A 203 -10.44 -4.03 -10.64
C PHE A 203 -11.69 -3.44 -9.99
N ALA A 204 -12.84 -4.11 -10.09
CA ALA A 204 -14.04 -3.66 -9.39
C ALA A 204 -13.80 -3.63 -7.88
N LEU A 205 -13.15 -4.66 -7.34
CA LEU A 205 -12.78 -4.71 -5.93
C LEU A 205 -11.84 -3.56 -5.54
N ALA A 206 -10.90 -3.18 -6.42
CA ALA A 206 -9.91 -2.14 -6.15
C ALA A 206 -10.57 -0.76 -6.12
N PHE A 207 -11.47 -0.49 -7.07
CA PHE A 207 -12.30 0.71 -7.03
C PHE A 207 -13.17 0.72 -5.78
N PHE A 208 -13.80 -0.40 -5.41
CA PHE A 208 -14.65 -0.45 -4.22
C PHE A 208 -13.89 -0.10 -2.93
N MET A 209 -12.67 -0.62 -2.82
CA MET A 209 -11.76 -0.28 -1.75
C MET A 209 -11.47 1.22 -1.75
N HIS A 210 -11.03 1.75 -2.89
CA HIS A 210 -10.65 3.15 -3.09
C HIS A 210 -11.78 4.12 -2.71
N GLU A 211 -12.98 3.82 -3.20
CA GLU A 211 -14.12 4.71 -3.16
C GLU A 211 -14.81 4.81 -1.80
N SER A 212 -14.74 3.76 -0.98
CA SER A 212 -15.59 3.66 0.21
C SER A 212 -15.12 2.68 1.27
N SER A 213 -13.89 2.18 1.17
CA SER A 213 -13.42 1.08 2.02
C SER A 213 -14.43 -0.08 2.01
N PHE A 214 -14.82 -0.50 0.80
CA PHE A 214 -15.83 -1.55 0.56
C PHE A 214 -17.22 -1.22 1.14
N GLY A 215 -17.67 0.03 1.02
CA GLY A 215 -19.00 0.44 1.43
C GLY A 215 -19.15 0.73 2.93
N THR A 216 -18.05 0.73 3.69
CA THR A 216 -18.06 1.06 5.12
C THR A 216 -18.03 2.57 5.37
N ALA A 217 -17.63 3.36 4.37
CA ALA A 217 -17.52 4.81 4.43
C ALA A 217 -18.14 5.48 3.19
N GLY A 218 -18.29 6.80 3.27
CA GLY A 218 -18.75 7.62 2.15
C GLY A 218 -20.19 7.36 1.70
N GLU A 219 -20.50 7.76 0.47
CA GLU A 219 -21.86 7.65 -0.09
C GLU A 219 -22.27 6.20 -0.37
N ALA A 220 -21.33 5.31 -0.68
CA ALA A 220 -21.59 3.89 -0.92
C ALA A 220 -22.32 3.22 0.26
N ALA A 221 -22.08 3.65 1.50
CA ALA A 221 -22.74 3.12 2.70
C ALA A 221 -24.26 3.32 2.69
N LYS A 222 -24.77 4.32 1.95
CA LYS A 222 -26.20 4.64 1.80
C LYS A 222 -26.75 4.26 0.43
N THR A 223 -25.95 4.45 -0.60
CA THR A 223 -26.35 4.31 -2.01
C THR A 223 -26.17 2.90 -2.54
N LEU A 224 -25.41 2.04 -1.85
CA LEU A 224 -25.03 0.71 -2.32
C LEU A 224 -24.29 0.74 -3.67
N SER A 225 -23.62 1.87 -3.94
CA SER A 225 -22.89 2.13 -5.17
C SER A 225 -21.39 1.90 -4.98
N LEU A 226 -20.87 0.79 -5.50
CA LEU A 226 -19.44 0.45 -5.43
C LEU A 226 -18.52 1.61 -5.85
N GLY A 227 -18.90 2.32 -6.91
CA GLY A 227 -18.10 3.39 -7.50
C GLY A 227 -18.57 4.82 -7.19
N ASN A 228 -19.49 5.01 -6.24
CA ASN A 228 -20.14 6.30 -5.99
C ASN A 228 -20.68 6.99 -7.28
N LEU A 229 -21.42 6.24 -8.10
CA LEU A 229 -21.93 6.71 -9.39
C LEU A 229 -22.75 8.00 -9.23
N ARG A 230 -22.50 8.98 -10.10
CA ARG A 230 -23.37 10.15 -10.24
C ARG A 230 -24.76 9.73 -10.71
N CYS A 231 -25.73 10.63 -10.56
CA CYS A 231 -27.11 10.36 -10.94
C CYS A 231 -27.21 9.86 -12.39
N ILE A 232 -27.89 8.74 -12.56
CA ILE A 232 -28.16 8.09 -13.84
C ILE A 232 -29.68 7.84 -13.97
N PRO A 233 -30.22 7.79 -15.19
CA PRO A 233 -31.61 7.42 -15.45
C PRO A 233 -32.03 6.13 -14.75
N ASN A 234 -33.31 6.09 -14.35
CA ASN A 234 -33.99 4.94 -13.74
C ASN A 234 -33.55 4.56 -12.32
N PHE A 235 -32.64 5.33 -11.69
CA PHE A 235 -32.26 5.16 -10.29
C PHE A 235 -32.55 6.43 -9.48
N PRO A 236 -32.94 6.33 -8.20
CA PRO A 236 -33.06 7.50 -7.33
C PRO A 236 -31.78 8.32 -7.31
N CYS A 237 -31.91 9.63 -7.48
CA CYS A 237 -30.82 10.60 -7.41
C CYS A 237 -30.88 11.30 -6.04
N VAL A 238 -29.99 10.90 -5.12
CA VAL A 238 -29.93 11.39 -3.73
C VAL A 238 -28.78 12.38 -3.54
N ASP A 239 -28.80 13.14 -2.44
CA ASP A 239 -27.70 14.03 -2.04
C ASP A 239 -27.26 15.02 -3.13
N GLN A 240 -28.25 15.63 -3.79
CA GLN A 240 -28.07 16.54 -4.93
C GLN A 240 -27.30 17.82 -4.55
N ASP A 241 -27.42 18.26 -3.29
CA ASP A 241 -26.63 19.34 -2.70
C ASP A 241 -25.14 19.01 -2.61
N ARG A 242 -24.77 17.72 -2.72
CA ARG A 242 -23.40 17.20 -2.68
C ARG A 242 -22.95 16.61 -4.03
N GLY A 243 -23.59 17.06 -5.11
CA GLY A 243 -23.29 16.69 -6.50
C GLY A 243 -24.15 15.56 -7.06
N GLY A 244 -25.03 14.97 -6.26
CA GLY A 244 -25.98 13.93 -6.70
C GLY A 244 -25.34 12.56 -6.91
N TYR A 245 -25.94 11.53 -6.31
CA TYR A 245 -25.49 10.15 -6.43
C TYR A 245 -26.66 9.22 -6.78
N ALA A 246 -26.38 8.21 -7.61
CA ALA A 246 -27.33 7.15 -7.90
C ALA A 246 -27.41 6.19 -6.71
N ALA A 247 -28.61 5.99 -6.18
CA ALA A 247 -28.87 5.00 -5.14
C ALA A 247 -29.46 3.71 -5.74
N PHE A 248 -28.95 2.57 -5.28
CA PHE A 248 -29.32 1.25 -5.75
C PHE A 248 -30.09 0.49 -4.67
N SER A 249 -30.97 -0.42 -5.09
CA SER A 249 -31.75 -1.27 -4.17
C SER A 249 -30.94 -2.42 -3.56
N SER A 250 -29.79 -2.75 -4.15
CA SER A 250 -28.86 -3.76 -3.64
C SER A 250 -27.43 -3.50 -4.12
N TRP A 251 -26.45 -4.11 -3.45
CA TRP A 251 -25.05 -4.09 -3.88
C TRP A 251 -24.86 -4.66 -5.29
N GLU A 252 -25.58 -5.73 -5.65
CA GLU A 252 -25.52 -6.35 -6.98
C GLU A 252 -25.97 -5.39 -8.08
N ALA A 253 -27.00 -4.57 -7.83
CA ALA A 253 -27.43 -3.54 -8.77
C ALA A 253 -26.36 -2.44 -8.93
N GLY A 254 -25.72 -2.02 -7.84
CA GLY A 254 -24.59 -1.09 -7.88
C GLY A 254 -23.36 -1.66 -8.58
N PHE A 255 -23.05 -2.95 -8.38
CA PHE A 255 -21.98 -3.66 -9.08
C PHE A 255 -22.24 -3.65 -10.59
N GLN A 256 -23.43 -4.06 -11.00
CA GLN A 256 -23.82 -4.08 -12.41
C GLN A 256 -23.63 -2.69 -13.04
N ALA A 257 -24.15 -1.63 -12.41
CA ALA A 257 -24.02 -0.28 -12.93
C ALA A 257 -22.56 0.18 -13.08
N TRP A 258 -21.68 -0.19 -12.14
CA TRP A 258 -20.25 0.09 -12.26
C TRP A 258 -19.61 -0.67 -13.43
N TYR A 259 -19.93 -1.95 -13.60
CA TYR A 259 -19.39 -2.72 -14.74
C TYR A 259 -19.91 -2.20 -16.08
N GLU A 260 -21.18 -1.80 -16.17
CA GLU A 260 -21.74 -1.13 -17.34
C GLU A 260 -20.96 0.14 -17.67
N LEU A 261 -20.75 0.99 -16.67
CA LEU A 261 -19.96 2.21 -16.84
C LEU A 261 -18.56 1.90 -17.37
N ILE A 262 -17.79 1.04 -16.70
CA ILE A 262 -16.41 0.76 -17.12
C ILE A 262 -16.39 0.11 -18.50
N ARG A 263 -17.23 -0.90 -18.75
CA ARG A 263 -17.19 -1.66 -20.00
C ARG A 263 -17.76 -0.91 -21.18
N ASN A 264 -18.87 -0.20 -20.99
CA ASN A 264 -19.61 0.40 -22.08
C ASN A 264 -19.16 1.84 -22.30
N TYR A 265 -18.99 2.64 -21.25
CA TYR A 265 -18.54 4.02 -21.41
C TYR A 265 -17.02 4.11 -21.63
N TYR A 266 -16.22 3.68 -20.65
CA TYR A 266 -14.77 3.87 -20.71
C TYR A 266 -14.11 3.00 -21.77
N VAL A 267 -14.41 1.70 -21.79
CA VAL A 267 -13.81 0.80 -22.77
C VAL A 267 -14.46 0.96 -24.14
N ALA A 268 -15.78 0.70 -24.27
CA ALA A 268 -16.38 0.60 -25.60
C ALA A 268 -16.47 1.95 -26.31
N GLN A 269 -16.95 3.00 -25.63
CA GLN A 269 -17.14 4.30 -26.28
C GLN A 269 -15.85 5.12 -26.34
N ARG A 270 -15.03 5.09 -25.28
CA ARG A 270 -13.85 5.96 -25.15
C ARG A 270 -12.52 5.28 -25.49
N GLY A 271 -12.49 3.95 -25.62
CA GLY A 271 -11.25 3.20 -25.92
C GLY A 271 -10.24 3.19 -24.76
N LEU A 272 -10.68 3.50 -23.54
CA LEU A 272 -9.82 3.59 -22.35
C LEU A 272 -9.83 2.23 -21.65
N THR A 273 -8.70 1.55 -21.69
CA THR A 273 -8.62 0.14 -21.28
C THR A 273 -7.76 -0.13 -20.05
N THR A 274 -7.04 0.86 -19.54
CA THR A 274 -6.15 0.73 -18.36
C THR A 274 -6.55 1.74 -17.29
N VAL A 275 -6.23 1.45 -16.02
CA VAL A 275 -6.49 2.38 -14.90
C VAL A 275 -5.85 3.75 -15.13
N ASP A 276 -4.62 3.78 -15.68
CA ASP A 276 -3.91 5.02 -16.03
C ASP A 276 -4.68 5.92 -17.01
N LYS A 277 -5.51 5.33 -17.86
CA LYS A 277 -6.32 6.05 -18.85
C LYS A 277 -7.73 6.36 -18.34
N ILE A 278 -8.26 5.51 -17.46
CA ILE A 278 -9.61 5.62 -16.93
C ILE A 278 -9.66 6.69 -15.84
N ILE A 279 -8.73 6.66 -14.88
CA ILE A 279 -8.77 7.51 -13.67
C ILE A 279 -8.74 9.02 -13.97
N PRO A 280 -7.90 9.55 -14.89
CA PRO A 280 -7.90 10.97 -15.22
C PRO A 280 -9.23 11.49 -15.78
N ILE A 281 -10.10 10.59 -16.25
CA ILE A 281 -11.45 10.91 -16.66
C ILE A 281 -12.42 10.62 -15.50
N TYR A 282 -12.29 9.47 -14.84
CA TYR A 282 -13.19 9.02 -13.78
C TYR A 282 -13.22 9.97 -12.57
N ALA A 283 -12.05 10.36 -12.08
CA ALA A 283 -11.87 11.22 -10.90
C ALA A 283 -10.76 12.24 -11.20
N PRO A 284 -11.06 13.29 -12.00
CA PRO A 284 -10.04 14.22 -12.48
C PRO A 284 -9.57 15.18 -11.37
N THR A 285 -8.34 15.67 -11.46
CA THR A 285 -7.79 16.67 -10.53
C THR A 285 -8.55 18.00 -10.54
N ALA A 286 -9.24 18.31 -11.64
CA ALA A 286 -10.14 19.48 -11.72
C ALA A 286 -11.21 19.48 -10.60
N ASP A 287 -11.54 18.30 -10.07
CA ASP A 287 -12.53 18.09 -9.01
C ASP A 287 -11.88 17.86 -7.64
N ASN A 288 -10.62 18.29 -7.48
CA ASN A 288 -9.77 18.12 -6.29
C ASN A 288 -9.39 16.67 -5.96
N ASN A 289 -9.36 15.80 -6.97
CA ASN A 289 -8.83 14.44 -6.85
C ASN A 289 -7.31 14.40 -7.06
N ASP A 290 -6.65 13.43 -6.44
CA ASP A 290 -5.25 13.09 -6.74
C ASP A 290 -5.22 11.86 -7.64
N GLU A 291 -5.16 12.09 -8.96
CA GLU A 291 -5.16 11.03 -9.97
C GLU A 291 -3.98 10.06 -9.78
N ALA A 292 -2.80 10.57 -9.42
CA ALA A 292 -1.60 9.77 -9.26
C ALA A 292 -1.71 8.87 -8.02
N ALA A 293 -2.18 9.41 -6.89
CA ALA A 293 -2.42 8.62 -5.69
C ALA A 293 -3.54 7.58 -5.87
N TYR A 294 -4.60 7.91 -6.62
CA TYR A 294 -5.65 6.96 -6.96
C TYR A 294 -5.08 5.81 -7.80
N ILE A 295 -4.40 6.11 -8.91
CA ILE A 295 -3.77 5.08 -9.76
C ILE A 295 -2.80 4.20 -8.94
N ALA A 296 -1.97 4.80 -8.08
CA ALA A 296 -1.04 4.06 -7.23
C ALA A 296 -1.78 3.13 -6.24
N SER A 297 -2.84 3.61 -5.60
CA SER A 297 -3.67 2.83 -4.69
C SER A 297 -4.33 1.63 -5.38
N LEU A 298 -4.86 1.82 -6.60
CA LEU A 298 -5.43 0.71 -7.36
C LEU A 298 -4.39 -0.32 -7.76
N LYS A 299 -3.24 0.12 -8.28
CA LYS A 299 -2.16 -0.78 -8.69
C LYS A 299 -1.65 -1.60 -7.52
N HIS A 300 -1.45 -0.97 -6.37
CA HIS A 300 -1.02 -1.65 -5.16
C HIS A 300 -2.03 -2.72 -4.71
N ALA A 301 -3.33 -2.40 -4.70
CA ALA A 301 -4.37 -3.38 -4.35
C ALA A 301 -4.41 -4.56 -5.34
N LEU A 302 -4.31 -4.27 -6.64
CA LEU A 302 -4.29 -5.28 -7.70
C LEU A 302 -3.10 -6.22 -7.54
N ASP A 303 -1.88 -5.68 -7.37
CA ASP A 303 -0.66 -6.47 -7.22
C ASP A 303 -0.75 -7.40 -5.99
N THR A 304 -1.27 -6.88 -4.87
CA THR A 304 -1.50 -7.65 -3.65
C THR A 304 -2.46 -8.81 -3.86
N TRP A 305 -3.61 -8.56 -4.50
CA TRP A 305 -4.64 -9.60 -4.68
C TRP A 305 -4.26 -10.61 -5.76
N HIS A 306 -3.55 -10.18 -6.81
CA HIS A 306 -2.97 -11.08 -7.81
C HIS A 306 -1.92 -12.02 -7.18
N ALA A 307 -1.23 -11.57 -6.13
CA ALA A 307 -0.36 -12.40 -5.31
C ALA A 307 -1.11 -13.29 -4.27
N GLY A 308 -2.44 -13.18 -4.18
CA GLY A 308 -3.27 -13.98 -3.27
C GLY A 308 -3.25 -13.51 -1.81
N MET A 309 -2.73 -12.31 -1.53
CA MET A 309 -2.74 -11.70 -0.19
C MET A 309 -4.05 -10.93 0.01
N LEU A 310 -4.65 -10.95 1.21
CA LEU A 310 -5.99 -10.34 1.41
C LEU A 310 -5.97 -8.82 1.60
N MET A 311 -4.91 -8.28 2.18
CA MET A 311 -4.79 -6.86 2.55
C MET A 311 -3.60 -6.25 1.80
N PRO A 312 -3.77 -5.11 1.11
CA PRO A 312 -2.68 -4.36 0.48
C PRO A 312 -1.68 -3.84 1.51
#